data_AF-A0A1D2I5U7-F1
#
_entry.id   AF-A0A1D2I5U7-F1
#
_cell.length_a   1.000
_cell.length_b   1.000
_cell.length_c   1.000
_cell.angle_alpha   90.00
_cell.angle_beta   90.00
_cell.angle_gamma   90.00
#
_symmetry.space_group_name_H-M   'P 1'
#
loop_
_entity.id
_entity.type
_entity.pdbx_description
1 polymer ?
#
loop_
_entity_poly.entity_id
_entity_poly.type
_entity_poly.pdbx_seq_one_letter_code
_entity_poly.pdbx_strand_id
1 'polypeptide(L)'
;MRGIGAGSGLAAAVAASGLLLVGLPSVYLLTAYGCGEGEDRPAEALADETVLGTAPDGADRASRYQECDDDRFVVVGTRYRYGGSPKTAVRHYREAAQADSWRPRTTDGGETVPGCFTKSVDGTTAYLGVESPEKDVLHVEIVADRAESEWC
;
A
#
# COMPACT_ATOMS: atom_id res chain seq x y z
N MET A 1 -20.63 59.87 -43.90
CA MET A 1 -20.02 60.85 -42.96
C MET A 1 -19.60 60.03 -41.74
N ARG A 2 -18.37 59.51 -41.62
CA ARG A 2 -17.09 60.15 -41.29
C ARG A 2 -17.15 61.09 -40.08
N GLY A 3 -16.47 60.68 -39.01
CA GLY A 3 -16.10 61.50 -37.85
C GLY A 3 -15.15 60.72 -36.93
N ILE A 4 -13.85 61.03 -37.00
CA ILE A 4 -12.74 60.50 -36.19
C ILE A 4 -12.65 61.33 -34.90
N GLY A 5 -12.27 60.71 -33.78
CA GLY A 5 -11.87 61.43 -32.57
C GLY A 5 -11.15 60.53 -31.57
N ALA A 6 -9.82 60.45 -31.67
CA ALA A 6 -8.93 59.87 -30.67
C ALA A 6 -8.83 60.78 -29.43
N GLY A 7 -8.66 60.18 -28.25
CA GLY A 7 -8.40 60.91 -27.01
C GLY A 7 -7.84 59.98 -25.94
N SER A 8 -6.52 59.89 -25.89
CA SER A 8 -5.73 59.18 -24.89
C SER A 8 -5.95 59.74 -23.48
N GLY A 9 -6.08 58.85 -22.50
CA GLY A 9 -6.12 59.20 -21.08
C GLY A 9 -5.77 58.00 -20.21
N LEU A 10 -4.49 57.63 -20.19
CA LEU A 10 -3.92 56.79 -19.15
C LEU A 10 -4.12 57.48 -17.80
N ALA A 11 -4.89 56.87 -16.90
CA ALA A 11 -4.80 57.12 -15.48
C ALA A 11 -4.53 55.79 -14.78
N ALA A 12 -3.25 55.53 -14.56
CA ALA A 12 -2.77 54.46 -13.69
C ALA A 12 -3.26 54.72 -12.26
N ALA A 13 -4.06 53.80 -11.72
CA ALA A 13 -4.26 53.70 -10.28
C ALA A 13 -3.53 52.44 -9.80
N VAL A 14 -2.37 52.69 -9.21
CA VAL A 14 -1.56 51.73 -8.48
C VAL A 14 -2.35 51.29 -7.25
N ALA A 15 -2.72 50.02 -7.20
CA ALA A 15 -2.98 49.32 -5.95
C ALA A 15 -2.06 48.09 -5.92
N ALA A 16 -0.78 48.36 -5.65
CA ALA A 16 0.18 47.33 -5.30
C ALA A 16 -0.18 46.82 -3.90
N SER A 17 -1.15 45.93 -3.80
CA SER A 17 -1.39 45.14 -2.59
C SER A 17 -0.28 44.10 -2.51
N GLY A 18 0.82 44.48 -1.87
CA GLY A 18 1.87 43.57 -1.46
C GLY A 18 1.32 42.54 -0.48
N LEU A 19 1.02 41.34 -0.96
CA LEU A 19 1.07 40.14 -0.13
C LEU A 19 2.51 39.61 -0.20
N LEU A 20 3.30 40.01 0.79
CA LEU A 20 4.52 39.29 1.15
C LEU A 20 4.11 37.91 1.68
N LEU A 21 3.98 36.92 0.79
CA LEU A 21 4.11 35.53 1.18
C LEU A 21 5.59 35.25 1.41
N VAL A 22 6.07 35.69 2.56
CA VAL A 22 7.35 35.29 3.12
C VAL A 22 7.26 33.80 3.42
N GLY A 23 7.99 32.99 2.63
CA GLY A 23 8.43 31.66 3.02
C GLY A 23 7.35 30.59 3.18
N LEU A 24 6.97 29.95 2.07
CA LEU A 24 6.72 28.52 2.08
C LEU A 24 7.91 27.84 1.38
N PRO A 25 9.03 27.53 2.07
CA PRO A 25 9.69 26.29 1.73
C PRO A 25 8.71 25.17 2.13
N SER A 26 8.73 24.04 1.42
CA SER A 26 8.07 22.78 1.83
C SER A 26 6.64 22.53 1.36
N VAL A 27 6.36 22.61 0.05
CA VAL A 27 5.29 21.76 -0.53
C VAL A 27 5.72 21.02 -1.80
N TYR A 28 6.98 21.17 -2.23
CA TYR A 28 7.58 20.22 -3.16
C TYR A 28 8.01 19.00 -2.34
N LEU A 29 7.38 17.82 -2.57
CA LEU A 29 7.77 16.46 -2.11
C LEU A 29 6.97 15.81 -0.96
N LEU A 30 5.63 15.79 -0.98
CA LEU A 30 4.87 14.82 -0.13
C LEU A 30 3.60 14.21 -0.78
N THR A 31 3.46 14.24 -2.11
CA THR A 31 2.24 13.75 -2.80
C THR A 31 2.51 12.62 -3.82
N ALA A 32 3.46 11.73 -3.57
CA ALA A 32 3.66 10.54 -4.42
C ALA A 32 4.25 9.34 -3.65
N TYR A 33 3.68 9.04 -2.48
CA TYR A 33 3.85 7.74 -1.79
C TYR A 33 2.51 6.99 -1.75
N GLY A 34 1.64 7.27 -2.72
CA GLY A 34 0.39 6.57 -2.95
C GLY A 34 0.49 5.85 -4.28
N CYS A 35 -0.23 4.76 -4.40
CA CYS A 35 -0.33 4.05 -5.66
C CYS A 35 -1.18 4.90 -6.64
N GLY A 36 -1.30 4.53 -7.91
CA GLY A 36 -2.21 5.26 -8.81
C GLY A 36 -3.65 5.27 -8.28
N GLU A 37 -4.52 6.14 -8.80
CA GLU A 37 -5.94 6.22 -8.37
C GLU A 37 -6.67 4.85 -8.45
N GLY A 38 -6.22 3.94 -9.33
CA GLY A 38 -6.74 2.57 -9.45
C GLY A 38 -6.23 1.57 -8.40
N GLU A 39 -5.22 1.95 -7.62
CA GLU A 39 -4.47 1.10 -6.70
C GLU A 39 -4.62 1.55 -5.24
N ASP A 40 -4.90 2.84 -4.99
CA ASP A 40 -5.08 3.38 -3.63
C ASP A 40 -6.19 2.67 -2.83
N ARG A 41 -7.37 2.46 -3.44
CA ARG A 41 -8.48 1.75 -2.77
C ARG A 41 -8.10 0.32 -2.36
N PRO A 42 -7.56 -0.52 -3.26
CA PRO A 42 -7.04 -1.83 -2.85
C PRO A 42 -5.98 -1.71 -1.77
N ALA A 43 -5.03 -0.78 -1.89
CA ALA A 43 -3.92 -0.67 -0.97
C ALA A 43 -4.36 -0.28 0.46
N GLU A 44 -5.35 0.60 0.59
CA GLU A 44 -6.01 0.89 1.87
C GLU A 44 -6.78 -0.33 2.40
N ALA A 45 -7.58 -1.00 1.56
CA ALA A 45 -8.36 -2.17 1.96
C ALA A 45 -7.46 -3.30 2.49
N LEU A 46 -6.32 -3.55 1.83
CA LEU A 46 -5.37 -4.55 2.29
C LEU A 46 -4.63 -4.12 3.56
N ALA A 47 -4.33 -2.82 3.73
CA ALA A 47 -3.64 -2.32 4.93
C ALA A 47 -4.49 -2.45 6.20
N ASP A 48 -5.82 -2.47 6.04
CA ASP A 48 -6.80 -2.67 7.11
C ASP A 48 -7.04 -4.15 7.45
N GLU A 49 -6.50 -5.10 6.67
CA GLU A 49 -6.63 -6.53 6.95
C GLU A 49 -6.00 -6.89 8.30
N THR A 50 -6.82 -7.46 9.18
CA THR A 50 -6.44 -7.69 10.58
C THR A 50 -5.29 -8.67 10.71
N VAL A 51 -5.19 -9.62 9.77
CA VAL A 51 -4.12 -10.62 9.73
C VAL A 51 -2.72 -9.99 9.68
N LEU A 52 -2.52 -8.84 9.04
CA LEU A 52 -1.21 -8.15 9.03
C LEU A 52 -0.81 -7.62 10.41
N GLY A 53 -1.80 -7.39 11.28
CA GLY A 53 -1.62 -6.86 12.63
C GLY A 53 -1.24 -7.92 13.67
N THR A 54 -1.41 -9.20 13.38
CA THR A 54 -1.25 -10.28 14.36
C THR A 54 0.20 -10.76 14.46
N ALA A 55 1.04 -10.02 15.19
CA ALA A 55 2.42 -10.44 15.43
C ALA A 55 2.48 -11.76 16.25
N PRO A 56 3.34 -12.73 15.90
CA PRO A 56 3.64 -13.86 16.76
C PRO A 56 4.25 -13.42 18.09
N ASP A 57 4.08 -14.23 19.14
CA ASP A 57 4.71 -13.98 20.44
C ASP A 57 6.24 -13.83 20.30
N GLY A 58 6.78 -12.74 20.85
CA GLY A 58 8.20 -12.41 20.77
C GLY A 58 8.65 -11.83 19.43
N ALA A 59 7.73 -11.49 18.52
CA ALA A 59 8.03 -10.73 17.31
C ALA A 59 7.91 -9.22 17.57
N ASP A 60 8.97 -8.48 17.25
CA ASP A 60 8.99 -7.02 17.31
C ASP A 60 8.78 -6.45 15.90
N ARG A 61 7.75 -5.63 15.72
CA ARG A 61 7.50 -4.98 14.41
C ARG A 61 8.65 -4.05 14.06
N ALA A 62 9.31 -4.33 12.94
CA ALA A 62 10.39 -3.50 12.41
C ALA A 62 9.85 -2.41 11.49
N SER A 63 8.97 -2.75 10.55
CA SER A 63 8.34 -1.80 9.64
C SER A 63 7.03 -2.32 9.05
N ARG A 64 6.18 -1.39 8.60
CA ARG A 64 5.14 -1.63 7.60
C ARG A 64 5.57 -1.01 6.29
N TYR A 65 5.18 -1.61 5.18
CA TYR A 65 5.48 -1.08 3.86
C TYR A 65 4.32 -1.38 2.90
N GLN A 66 4.30 -0.63 1.81
CA GLN A 66 3.35 -0.73 0.72
C GLN A 66 4.13 -0.49 -0.58
N GLU A 67 3.91 -1.34 -1.57
CA GLU A 67 4.57 -1.29 -2.87
C GLU A 67 3.52 -1.52 -3.96
N CYS A 68 3.63 -0.79 -5.07
CA CYS A 68 2.73 -0.87 -6.22
C CYS A 68 3.57 -0.85 -7.49
N ASP A 69 3.17 -1.64 -8.49
CA ASP A 69 3.89 -1.77 -9.76
C ASP A 69 2.94 -1.61 -10.95
N ASP A 70 2.97 -0.42 -11.55
CA ASP A 70 2.31 -0.06 -12.82
C ASP A 70 0.94 -0.76 -13.04
N ASP A 71 0.03 -0.66 -12.06
CA ASP A 71 -1.35 -1.18 -12.06
C ASP A 71 -1.54 -2.71 -12.00
N ARG A 72 -0.46 -3.49 -11.89
CA ARG A 72 -0.52 -4.97 -11.97
C ARG A 72 -0.79 -5.62 -10.62
N PHE A 73 -0.07 -5.19 -9.59
CA PHE A 73 -0.22 -5.73 -8.25
C PHE A 73 0.03 -4.67 -7.18
N VAL A 74 -0.66 -4.85 -6.06
CA VAL A 74 -0.49 -4.06 -4.84
C VAL A 74 0.02 -4.98 -3.75
N VAL A 75 1.13 -4.60 -3.11
CA VAL A 75 1.70 -5.30 -1.97
C VAL A 75 1.56 -4.43 -0.73
N VAL A 76 1.08 -5.02 0.36
CA VAL A 76 1.20 -4.44 1.70
C VAL A 76 1.79 -5.47 2.63
N GLY A 77 2.69 -5.05 3.51
CA GLY A 77 3.33 -6.01 4.39
C GLY A 77 3.89 -5.44 5.66
N THR A 78 4.28 -6.35 6.54
CA THR A 78 4.92 -6.06 7.81
C THR A 78 6.15 -6.92 7.96
N ARG A 79 7.29 -6.27 8.24
CA ARG A 79 8.52 -6.96 8.63
C ARG A 79 8.64 -6.95 10.14
N TYR A 80 9.02 -8.08 10.69
CA TYR A 80 9.25 -8.31 12.12
C TYR A 80 10.68 -8.78 12.36
N ARG A 81 11.28 -8.35 13.47
CA ARG A 81 12.39 -9.06 14.09
C ARG A 81 11.80 -10.20 14.91
N TYR A 82 12.20 -11.43 14.64
CA TYR A 82 11.58 -12.60 15.24
C TYR A 82 12.56 -13.77 15.34
N GLY A 83 13.03 -14.07 16.56
CA GLY A 83 13.97 -15.18 16.82
C GLY A 83 13.32 -16.56 16.95
N GLY A 84 12.01 -16.68 16.74
CA GLY A 84 11.30 -17.97 16.79
C GLY A 84 11.43 -18.76 15.48
N SER A 85 10.95 -20.01 15.48
CA SER A 85 11.05 -20.85 14.28
C SER A 85 10.07 -20.41 13.17
N PRO A 86 10.45 -20.52 11.88
CA PRO A 86 9.54 -20.26 10.75
C PRO A 86 8.25 -21.10 10.84
N LYS A 87 8.37 -22.36 11.28
CA LYS A 87 7.23 -23.27 11.48
C LYS A 87 6.25 -22.75 12.54
N THR A 88 6.77 -22.14 13.61
CA THR A 88 5.92 -21.50 14.65
C THR A 88 5.18 -20.30 14.07
N ALA A 89 5.87 -19.47 13.27
CA ALA A 89 5.23 -18.32 12.64
C ALA A 89 4.14 -18.73 11.63
N VAL A 90 4.41 -19.72 10.78
CA VAL A 90 3.41 -20.26 9.84
C VAL A 90 2.21 -20.85 10.59
N ARG A 91 2.40 -21.50 11.74
CA ARG A 91 1.29 -21.99 12.57
C ARG A 91 0.46 -20.83 13.13
N HIS A 92 1.12 -19.82 13.69
CA HIS A 92 0.46 -18.60 14.20
C HIS A 92 -0.39 -17.94 13.12
N TYR A 93 0.20 -17.69 11.95
CA TYR A 93 -0.53 -17.04 10.86
C TYR A 93 -1.58 -17.93 10.23
N ARG A 94 -1.47 -19.26 10.29
CA ARG A 94 -2.58 -20.15 9.90
C ARG A 94 -3.82 -19.92 10.75
N GLU A 95 -3.64 -19.79 12.06
CA GLU A 95 -4.75 -19.55 12.99
C GLU A 95 -5.35 -18.16 12.76
N ALA A 96 -4.50 -17.13 12.61
CA ALA A 96 -4.93 -15.76 12.31
C ALA A 96 -5.65 -15.65 10.95
N ALA A 97 -5.09 -16.27 9.90
CA ALA A 97 -5.67 -16.35 8.57
C ALA A 97 -7.07 -16.97 8.62
N GLN A 98 -7.23 -18.11 9.29
CA GLN A 98 -8.53 -18.78 9.43
C GLN A 98 -9.55 -17.90 10.18
N ALA A 99 -9.13 -17.20 11.24
CA ALA A 99 -9.99 -16.28 11.99
C ALA A 99 -10.47 -15.10 11.12
N ASP A 100 -9.65 -14.67 10.16
CA ASP A 100 -9.93 -13.59 9.22
C ASP A 100 -10.43 -14.09 7.84
N SER A 101 -10.97 -15.31 7.80
CA SER A 101 -11.59 -15.94 6.62
C SER A 101 -10.66 -16.18 5.41
N TRP A 102 -9.34 -16.12 5.62
CA TRP A 102 -8.35 -16.56 4.65
C TRP A 102 -8.30 -18.09 4.61
N ARG A 103 -8.08 -18.63 3.41
CA ARG A 103 -8.06 -20.07 3.15
C ARG A 103 -6.66 -20.52 2.74
N PRO A 104 -6.20 -21.72 3.09
CA PRO A 104 -4.92 -22.22 2.58
C PRO A 104 -4.92 -22.26 1.05
N ARG A 105 -3.86 -21.78 0.43
CA ARG A 105 -3.66 -21.94 -1.03
C ARG A 105 -3.35 -23.40 -1.33
N THR A 106 -3.96 -23.92 -2.37
CA THR A 106 -3.59 -25.22 -2.96
C THR A 106 -3.04 -25.03 -4.36
N THR A 107 -2.00 -25.79 -4.71
CA THR A 107 -1.52 -25.90 -6.09
C THR A 107 -2.56 -26.61 -6.96
N ASP A 108 -2.39 -26.57 -8.28
CA ASP A 108 -3.22 -27.34 -9.23
C ASP A 108 -3.24 -28.85 -8.92
N GLY A 109 -2.19 -29.37 -8.28
CA GLY A 109 -2.09 -30.76 -7.82
C GLY A 109 -2.84 -31.06 -6.51
N GLY A 110 -3.48 -30.06 -5.90
CA GLY A 110 -4.20 -30.19 -4.63
C GLY A 110 -3.33 -30.16 -3.38
N GLU A 111 -2.04 -29.86 -3.50
CA GLU A 111 -1.13 -29.73 -2.36
C GLU A 111 -1.23 -28.34 -1.73
N THR A 112 -1.29 -28.26 -0.40
CA THR A 112 -1.30 -26.96 0.30
C THR A 112 0.08 -26.33 0.30
N VAL A 113 0.17 -25.06 -0.12
CA VAL A 113 1.42 -24.28 -0.04
C VAL A 113 1.62 -23.77 1.39
N PRO A 114 2.67 -24.18 2.11
CA PRO A 114 2.88 -23.76 3.50
C PRO A 114 3.10 -22.25 3.61
N GLY A 115 2.39 -21.59 4.52
CA GLY A 115 2.55 -20.15 4.72
C GLY A 115 1.85 -19.28 3.67
N CYS A 116 1.10 -19.89 2.75
CA CYS A 116 0.33 -19.18 1.73
C CYS A 116 -1.17 -19.34 1.92
N PHE A 117 -1.89 -18.22 1.89
CA PHE A 117 -3.34 -18.19 2.06
C PHE A 117 -3.97 -17.23 1.06
N THR A 118 -5.25 -17.44 0.75
CA THR A 118 -6.01 -16.60 -0.18
C THR A 118 -7.32 -16.11 0.41
N LYS A 119 -7.72 -14.91 0.00
CA LYS A 119 -9.01 -14.30 0.32
C LYS A 119 -9.42 -13.39 -0.85
N SER A 120 -10.71 -13.28 -1.10
CA SER A 120 -11.23 -12.26 -2.02
C SER A 120 -11.40 -10.95 -1.25
N VAL A 121 -10.69 -9.90 -1.67
CA VAL A 121 -10.79 -8.54 -1.12
C VAL A 121 -11.24 -7.62 -2.25
N ASP A 122 -12.38 -6.95 -2.08
CA ASP A 122 -13.00 -6.09 -3.09
C ASP A 122 -13.08 -6.71 -4.51
N GLY A 123 -13.39 -8.00 -4.57
CA GLY A 123 -13.51 -8.75 -5.83
C GLY A 123 -12.19 -9.15 -6.48
N THR A 124 -11.04 -8.82 -5.86
CA THR A 124 -9.71 -9.25 -6.30
C THR A 124 -9.21 -10.39 -5.41
N THR A 125 -8.54 -11.39 -5.98
CA THR A 125 -7.87 -12.42 -5.19
C THR A 125 -6.61 -11.81 -4.56
N ALA A 126 -6.56 -11.84 -3.24
CA ALA A 126 -5.40 -11.46 -2.46
C ALA A 126 -4.70 -12.72 -1.91
N TYR A 127 -3.38 -12.67 -1.84
CA TYR A 127 -2.50 -13.73 -1.38
C TYR A 127 -1.73 -13.26 -0.15
N LEU A 128 -1.89 -13.94 0.98
CA LEU A 128 -1.12 -13.72 2.19
C LEU A 128 0.06 -14.70 2.22
N GLY A 129 1.28 -14.16 2.17
CA GLY A 129 2.53 -14.89 2.31
C GLY A 129 3.16 -14.70 3.70
N VAL A 130 3.73 -15.77 4.25
CA VAL A 130 4.43 -15.79 5.54
C VAL A 130 5.77 -16.48 5.38
N GLU A 131 6.84 -15.69 5.39
CA GLU A 131 8.19 -16.17 5.06
C GLU A 131 9.23 -15.69 6.06
N SER A 132 10.36 -16.40 6.13
CA SER A 132 11.52 -16.02 6.92
C SER A 132 12.74 -16.00 6.00
N PRO A 133 12.94 -14.91 5.23
CA PRO A 133 13.97 -14.86 4.19
C PRO A 133 15.39 -14.86 4.77
N GLU A 134 15.53 -14.36 5.99
CA GLU A 134 16.79 -14.25 6.71
C GLU A 134 16.62 -14.72 8.15
N LYS A 135 17.76 -14.97 8.82
CA LYS A 135 17.75 -15.30 10.24
C LYS A 135 17.16 -14.14 11.04
N ASP A 136 16.28 -14.47 11.98
CA ASP A 136 15.63 -13.52 12.89
C ASP A 136 14.74 -12.47 12.19
N VAL A 137 14.39 -12.69 10.91
CA VAL A 137 13.47 -11.85 10.13
C VAL A 137 12.24 -12.66 9.76
N LEU A 138 11.07 -12.12 10.09
CA LEU A 138 9.80 -12.62 9.61
C LEU A 138 9.14 -11.57 8.72
N HIS A 139 8.75 -11.99 7.54
CA HIS A 139 8.09 -11.18 6.54
C HIS A 139 6.68 -11.71 6.33
N VAL A 140 5.68 -10.85 6.50
CA VAL A 140 4.28 -11.18 6.25
C VAL A 140 3.70 -10.13 5.32
N GLU A 141 3.15 -10.57 4.21
CA GLU A 141 2.63 -9.65 3.19
C GLU A 141 1.36 -10.16 2.53
N ILE A 142 0.57 -9.22 2.04
CA ILE A 142 -0.57 -9.46 1.20
C ILE A 142 -0.28 -8.86 -0.17
N VAL A 143 -0.42 -9.68 -1.21
CA VAL A 143 -0.37 -9.26 -2.62
C VAL A 143 -1.77 -9.38 -3.19
N ALA A 144 -2.36 -8.27 -3.66
CA ALA A 144 -3.52 -8.33 -4.54
C ALA A 144 -3.04 -8.24 -5.98
N ASP A 145 -3.30 -9.28 -6.76
CA ASP A 145 -2.89 -9.37 -8.16
C ASP A 145 -4.13 -9.45 -9.06
N ARG A 146 -4.16 -8.58 -10.06
CA ARG A 146 -5.22 -8.54 -11.09
C ARG A 146 -4.86 -9.31 -12.35
N ALA A 147 -3.59 -9.70 -12.51
CA ALA A 147 -3.09 -10.44 -13.66
C ALA A 147 -3.25 -11.97 -13.52
N GLU A 148 -3.92 -12.45 -12.47
CA GLU A 148 -4.12 -13.87 -12.16
C GLU A 148 -2.80 -14.67 -12.08
N SER A 149 -1.71 -14.03 -11.65
CA SER A 149 -0.44 -14.73 -11.44
C SER A 149 -0.52 -15.62 -10.21
N GLU A 150 0.34 -16.63 -10.18
CA GLU A 150 0.48 -17.54 -9.06
C GLU A 150 1.41 -16.95 -8.00
N TRP A 151 0.84 -16.44 -6.90
CA TRP A 151 1.58 -15.95 -5.73
C TRP A 151 1.59 -16.95 -4.56
N CYS A 152 2.78 -17.10 -3.98
CA CYS A 152 3.19 -18.15 -3.06
C CYS A 152 3.00 -19.61 -3.53
#